data_AF-A0A852T573-F1
#
_entry.id   AF-A0A852T573-F1
#
_cell.length_a   1.000
_cell.length_b   1.000
_cell.length_c   1.000
_cell.angle_alpha   90.00
_cell.angle_beta   90.00
_cell.angle_gamma   90.00
#
_symmetry.space_group_name_H-M   'P 1'
#
loop_
_entity.id
_entity.type
_entity.pdbx_description
1 polymer ?
#
loop_
_entity_poly.entity_id
_entity_poly.type
_entity_poly.pdbx_seq_one_letter_code
_entity_poly.pdbx_strand_id
1 'polypeptide(L)'
;MKKDSSILICGDLCPTPEMQMLLAKENVEPVFNRLIQEFNKSDLLIGNLEAPFLEHGDPIIKTGPSFKLIPESIKGFKSVGFQVLGMANNHIRDYGDAGVALSMQICKEKGISFVGAGTNEKNAKAPLIKNVNGWNVGFLAYAEHEFNYASETNMGANAFDLYYSFDEIRALKRQCDYVIVLYHGGIEYYQYPSPDLQKKSRRMIESGADIVLCQHSHCVGCEEKYQGGTILYGQGNTLFGYKSNSQTWNEGLLVRINLSDRETNVSYIPIKATKTNAVDLLDDSTVDDFMKRFNKRSTQILNSSFVKESWKSFCQSKQAEYLPMLFGHGRVVTAINKRVNNIIIKFFYSNRRTRVVHNLIRCEAHNEVVQTSLRNFNADN
;
A
#
# COMPACT_ATOMS: atom_id res chain seq x y z
N MET A 1 -17.85 -28.91 4.31
CA MET A 1 -18.46 -28.31 3.10
C MET A 1 -18.26 -26.82 3.18
N LYS A 2 -17.73 -26.21 2.12
CA LYS A 2 -17.49 -24.77 2.06
C LYS A 2 -18.83 -24.06 1.85
N LYS A 3 -19.02 -22.90 2.49
CA LYS A 3 -20.20 -22.07 2.25
C LYS A 3 -19.80 -20.83 1.45
N ASP A 4 -20.76 -20.29 0.71
CA ASP A 4 -20.59 -18.99 0.07
C ASP A 4 -20.16 -17.96 1.13
N SER A 5 -19.11 -17.20 0.81
CA SER A 5 -18.48 -16.27 1.76
C SER A 5 -18.08 -14.97 1.08
N SER A 6 -18.27 -13.86 1.77
CA SER A 6 -17.87 -12.53 1.29
C SER A 6 -16.73 -11.98 2.13
N ILE A 7 -15.62 -11.66 1.48
CA ILE A 7 -14.47 -10.96 2.07
C ILE A 7 -14.48 -9.53 1.58
N LEU A 8 -14.31 -8.55 2.47
CA LEU A 8 -14.23 -7.14 2.13
C LEU A 8 -12.88 -6.57 2.58
N ILE A 9 -12.20 -5.90 1.66
CA ILE A 9 -10.85 -5.35 1.89
C ILE A 9 -10.91 -3.85 1.69
N CYS A 10 -10.60 -3.12 2.76
CA CYS A 10 -10.33 -1.69 2.76
C CYS A 10 -8.89 -1.41 2.31
N GLY A 11 -8.68 -0.23 1.74
CA GLY A 11 -7.37 0.28 1.40
C GLY A 11 -6.66 0.85 2.63
N ASP A 12 -5.99 1.95 2.39
CA ASP A 12 -5.16 2.67 3.36
C ASP A 12 -6.00 3.26 4.52
N LEU A 13 -5.67 2.86 5.76
CA LEU A 13 -6.26 3.32 7.02
C LEU A 13 -5.21 4.09 7.86
N CYS A 14 -5.25 5.42 7.74
CA CYS A 14 -4.50 6.39 8.52
C CYS A 14 -5.47 7.54 8.95
N PRO A 15 -6.39 7.29 9.90
CA PRO A 15 -7.39 8.27 10.33
C PRO A 15 -6.75 9.59 10.79
N THR A 16 -7.42 10.72 10.49
CA THR A 16 -7.02 12.03 11.04
C THR A 16 -7.18 12.04 12.57
N PRO A 17 -6.54 12.99 13.29
CA PRO A 17 -6.71 13.10 14.74
C PRO A 17 -8.18 13.16 15.20
N GLU A 18 -9.05 13.84 14.46
CA GLU A 18 -10.48 13.91 14.77
C GLU A 18 -11.19 12.56 14.61
N MET A 19 -10.91 11.84 13.51
CA MET A 19 -11.45 10.49 13.30
C MET A 19 -10.97 9.56 14.42
N GLN A 20 -9.70 9.64 14.81
CA GLN A 20 -9.14 8.83 15.89
C GLN A 20 -9.86 9.04 17.23
N MET A 21 -10.22 10.28 17.58
CA MET A 21 -11.00 10.58 18.78
C MET A 21 -12.39 9.94 18.77
N LEU A 22 -13.03 9.90 17.60
CA LEU A 22 -14.34 9.25 17.43
C LEU A 22 -14.22 7.72 17.53
N LEU A 23 -13.23 7.14 16.86
CA LEU A 23 -12.93 5.70 16.91
C LEU A 23 -12.59 5.25 18.33
N ALA A 24 -11.82 6.04 19.09
CA ALA A 24 -11.47 5.73 20.48
C ALA A 24 -12.68 5.65 21.43
N LYS A 25 -13.77 6.35 21.07
CA LYS A 25 -15.06 6.34 21.78
C LYS A 25 -16.07 5.38 21.17
N GLU A 26 -15.66 4.57 20.18
CA GLU A 26 -16.53 3.68 19.41
C GLU A 26 -17.69 4.41 18.69
N ASN A 27 -17.57 5.73 18.52
CA ASN A 27 -18.52 6.54 17.76
C ASN A 27 -18.17 6.48 16.27
N VAL A 28 -18.49 5.35 15.64
CA VAL A 28 -18.00 4.97 14.31
C VAL A 28 -18.89 5.46 13.16
N GLU A 29 -20.17 5.71 13.42
CA GLU A 29 -21.15 6.17 12.41
C GLU A 29 -20.69 7.44 11.67
N PRO A 30 -20.22 8.51 12.34
CA PRO A 30 -19.79 9.73 11.65
C PRO A 30 -18.49 9.54 10.85
N VAL A 31 -17.72 8.48 11.13
CA VAL A 31 -16.44 8.20 10.47
C VAL A 31 -16.66 7.39 9.20
N PHE A 32 -17.47 6.33 9.26
CA PHE A 32 -17.64 5.37 8.17
C PHE A 32 -18.95 5.52 7.38
N ASN A 33 -19.94 6.26 7.88
CA ASN A 33 -21.23 6.49 7.21
C ASN A 33 -21.82 5.20 6.61
N ARG A 34 -22.18 5.22 5.32
CA ARG A 34 -22.80 4.07 4.63
C ARG A 34 -21.88 2.86 4.49
N LEU A 35 -20.57 2.99 4.71
CA LEU A 35 -19.66 1.83 4.65
C LEU A 35 -19.98 0.79 5.73
N ILE A 36 -20.56 1.18 6.88
CA ILE A 36 -20.96 0.24 7.93
C ILE A 36 -21.92 -0.83 7.39
N GLN A 37 -22.80 -0.46 6.46
CA GLN A 37 -23.70 -1.41 5.81
C GLN A 37 -22.95 -2.41 4.93
N GLU A 38 -21.87 -1.98 4.27
CA GLU A 38 -21.03 -2.87 3.45
C GLU A 38 -20.16 -3.79 4.32
N PHE A 39 -19.67 -3.29 5.46
CA PHE A 39 -18.92 -4.04 6.45
C PHE A 39 -19.76 -5.19 7.03
N ASN A 40 -20.99 -4.90 7.43
CA ASN A 40 -21.93 -5.88 8.00
C ASN A 40 -22.34 -6.99 7.01
N LYS A 41 -22.13 -6.80 5.70
CA LYS A 41 -22.38 -7.81 4.65
C LYS A 41 -21.18 -8.74 4.40
N SER A 42 -20.09 -8.62 5.16
CA SER A 42 -18.88 -9.42 4.96
C SER A 42 -18.66 -10.41 6.11
N ASP A 43 -18.20 -11.62 5.77
CA ASP A 43 -17.75 -12.65 6.72
C ASP A 43 -16.33 -12.37 7.23
N LEU A 44 -15.56 -11.60 6.45
CA LEU A 44 -14.21 -11.19 6.78
C LEU A 44 -13.93 -9.75 6.34
N LEU A 45 -13.66 -8.86 7.29
CA LEU A 45 -13.24 -7.47 7.02
C LEU A 45 -11.74 -7.26 7.28
N ILE A 46 -11.05 -6.73 6.27
CA ILE A 46 -9.60 -6.48 6.27
C ILE A 46 -9.32 -5.01 5.96
N GLY A 47 -8.24 -4.44 6.49
CA GLY A 47 -7.72 -3.13 6.05
C GLY A 47 -6.21 -3.01 6.16
N ASN A 48 -5.61 -2.02 5.47
CA ASN A 48 -4.18 -1.71 5.63
C ASN A 48 -4.00 -0.67 6.75
N LEU A 49 -3.44 -1.07 7.89
CA LEU A 49 -3.11 -0.16 8.99
C LEU A 49 -1.82 0.59 8.66
N GLU A 50 -1.95 1.79 8.09
CA GLU A 50 -0.83 2.53 7.50
C GLU A 50 -0.11 3.46 8.49
N ALA A 51 -0.34 3.27 9.79
CA ALA A 51 0.43 3.97 10.81
C ALA A 51 0.46 3.14 12.09
N PRO A 52 1.59 3.11 12.82
CA PRO A 52 1.68 2.39 14.08
C PRO A 52 0.83 3.07 15.15
N PHE A 53 0.33 2.27 16.08
CA PHE A 53 -0.17 2.75 17.34
C PHE A 53 0.99 3.19 18.24
N LEU A 54 0.88 4.38 18.82
CA LEU A 54 1.85 4.90 19.78
C LEU A 54 1.25 5.98 20.68
N GLU A 55 1.47 5.88 21.99
CA GLU A 55 1.14 6.95 22.94
C GLU A 55 2.15 8.10 22.85
N HIS A 56 3.42 7.78 23.09
CA HIS A 56 4.53 8.73 23.20
C HIS A 56 5.79 8.16 22.54
N GLY A 57 6.66 9.06 22.09
CA GLY A 57 7.93 8.70 21.44
C GLY A 57 8.21 9.61 20.26
N ASP A 58 9.51 9.74 19.96
CA ASP A 58 9.99 10.50 18.82
C ASP A 58 10.02 9.62 17.56
N PRO A 59 9.76 10.19 16.38
CA PRO A 59 9.85 9.45 15.13
C PRO A 59 11.30 9.06 14.83
N ILE A 60 11.48 7.99 14.05
CA ILE A 60 12.80 7.64 13.52
C ILE A 60 13.33 8.72 12.57
N ILE A 61 14.64 8.79 12.42
CA ILE A 61 15.27 9.64 11.41
C ILE A 61 15.00 9.02 10.04
N LYS A 62 14.15 9.66 9.25
CA LYS A 62 13.80 9.25 7.88
C LYS A 62 13.45 10.45 7.00
N THR A 63 13.25 10.19 5.70
CA THR A 63 12.59 11.14 4.80
C THR A 63 11.09 10.87 4.71
N GLY A 64 10.30 11.91 4.42
CA GLY A 64 8.83 11.84 4.37
C GLY A 64 8.15 12.17 5.71
N PRO A 65 6.81 12.18 5.74
CA PRO A 65 6.05 12.41 6.97
C PRO A 65 6.13 11.19 7.91
N SER A 66 5.98 11.43 9.21
CA SER A 66 5.82 10.37 10.22
C SER A 66 4.40 10.37 10.76
N PHE A 67 3.71 9.23 10.69
CA PHE A 67 2.33 9.07 11.15
C PHE A 67 2.25 8.14 12.37
N LYS A 68 1.31 8.43 13.27
CA LYS A 68 0.95 7.55 14.39
C LYS A 68 -0.54 7.62 14.67
N LEU A 69 -1.05 6.54 15.23
CA LEU A 69 -2.42 6.41 15.70
C LEU A 69 -2.43 6.32 17.22
N ILE A 70 -3.45 6.89 17.87
CA ILE A 70 -3.64 6.66 19.31
C ILE A 70 -4.08 5.20 19.54
N PRO A 71 -3.55 4.51 20.55
CA PRO A 71 -3.91 3.12 20.85
C PRO A 71 -5.40 2.85 20.94
N GLU A 72 -6.16 3.75 21.56
CA GLU A 72 -7.58 3.57 21.83
C GLU A 72 -8.42 3.52 20.55
N SER A 73 -7.95 4.12 19.45
CA SER A 73 -8.69 4.15 18.18
C SER A 73 -8.90 2.75 17.58
N ILE A 74 -8.14 1.74 18.03
CA ILE A 74 -8.40 0.33 17.69
C ILE A 74 -9.82 -0.12 18.06
N LYS A 75 -10.43 0.47 19.09
CA LYS A 75 -11.78 0.12 19.55
C LYS A 75 -12.81 0.33 18.43
N GLY A 76 -12.72 1.46 17.73
CA GLY A 76 -13.58 1.76 16.60
C GLY A 76 -13.37 0.81 15.42
N PHE A 77 -12.13 0.42 15.10
CA PHE A 77 -11.88 -0.62 14.10
C PHE A 77 -12.50 -1.96 14.53
N LYS A 78 -12.36 -2.33 15.80
CA LYS A 78 -12.95 -3.57 16.31
C LYS A 78 -14.47 -3.55 16.26
N SER A 79 -15.10 -2.43 16.63
CA SER A 79 -16.57 -2.33 16.73
C SER A 79 -17.27 -2.41 15.37
N VAL A 80 -16.61 -1.99 14.28
CA VAL A 80 -17.12 -2.15 12.91
C VAL A 80 -16.75 -3.49 12.25
N GLY A 81 -16.08 -4.38 13.00
CA GLY A 81 -15.86 -5.77 12.57
C GLY A 81 -14.52 -6.06 11.89
N PHE A 82 -13.52 -5.16 11.93
CA PHE A 82 -12.19 -5.50 11.39
C PHE A 82 -11.62 -6.74 12.10
N GLN A 83 -11.23 -7.73 11.31
CA GLN A 83 -10.70 -9.02 11.79
C GLN A 83 -9.23 -9.23 11.40
N VAL A 84 -8.76 -8.56 10.35
CA VAL A 84 -7.37 -8.63 9.88
C VAL A 84 -6.86 -7.23 9.53
N LEU A 85 -5.64 -6.89 9.96
CA LEU A 85 -4.94 -5.68 9.53
C LEU A 85 -3.63 -6.03 8.81
N GLY A 86 -3.47 -5.53 7.60
CA GLY A 86 -2.17 -5.50 6.92
C GLY A 86 -1.28 -4.44 7.54
N MET A 87 -0.03 -4.79 7.82
CA MET A 87 0.95 -3.90 8.47
C MET A 87 2.27 -3.79 7.68
N ALA A 88 2.39 -4.47 6.54
CA ALA A 88 3.51 -4.26 5.64
C ALA A 88 3.28 -2.99 4.83
N ASN A 89 3.72 -1.85 5.35
CA ASN A 89 3.73 -0.56 4.65
C ASN A 89 4.95 0.27 5.07
N ASN A 90 5.18 1.39 4.40
CA ASN A 90 6.33 2.27 4.63
C ASN A 90 6.24 3.04 5.97
N HIS A 91 5.07 3.06 6.62
CA HIS A 91 4.82 3.87 7.81
C HIS A 91 4.79 3.08 9.12
N ILE A 92 4.66 1.75 9.11
CA ILE A 92 4.53 0.92 10.32
C ILE A 92 5.67 1.11 11.33
N ARG A 93 6.85 1.53 10.87
CA ARG A 93 8.06 1.75 11.68
C ARG A 93 8.40 3.24 11.87
N ASP A 94 7.46 4.15 11.64
CA ASP A 94 7.70 5.59 11.76
C ASP A 94 8.19 6.02 13.15
N TYR A 95 7.89 5.21 14.17
CA TYR A 95 8.31 5.38 15.56
C TYR A 95 9.12 4.18 16.07
N GLY A 96 9.83 3.50 15.16
CA GLY A 96 10.74 2.42 15.47
C GLY A 96 10.04 1.19 16.03
N ASP A 97 10.83 0.38 16.72
CA ASP A 97 10.41 -0.92 17.24
C ASP A 97 9.30 -0.78 18.30
N ALA A 98 9.24 0.35 19.03
CA ALA A 98 8.19 0.63 20.00
C ALA A 98 6.81 0.73 19.34
N GLY A 99 6.69 1.45 18.22
CA GLY A 99 5.43 1.56 17.48
C GLY A 99 4.98 0.24 16.86
N VAL A 100 5.92 -0.54 16.31
CA VAL A 100 5.63 -1.87 15.74
C VAL A 100 5.17 -2.84 16.84
N ALA A 101 5.90 -2.91 17.96
CA ALA A 101 5.60 -3.77 19.09
C ALA A 101 4.21 -3.48 19.68
N LEU A 102 3.92 -2.21 19.95
CA LEU A 102 2.63 -1.81 20.51
C LEU A 102 1.48 -2.12 19.55
N SER A 103 1.68 -1.92 18.25
CA SER A 103 0.66 -2.23 17.23
C SER A 103 0.31 -3.72 17.19
N MET A 104 1.32 -4.59 17.21
CA MET A 104 1.12 -6.04 17.27
C MET A 104 0.44 -6.46 18.58
N GLN A 105 0.86 -5.88 19.71
CA GLN A 105 0.28 -6.15 21.03
C GLN A 105 -1.21 -5.78 21.06
N ILE A 106 -1.56 -4.57 20.64
CA ILE A 106 -2.94 -4.08 20.60
C ILE A 106 -3.82 -4.97 19.73
N CYS A 107 -3.35 -5.36 18.54
CA CYS A 107 -4.11 -6.26 17.67
C CYS A 107 -4.37 -7.61 18.35
N LYS A 108 -3.34 -8.19 18.99
CA LYS A 108 -3.47 -9.43 19.76
C LYS A 108 -4.50 -9.30 20.90
N GLU A 109 -4.43 -8.23 21.69
CA GLU A 109 -5.34 -7.97 22.80
C GLU A 109 -6.79 -7.77 22.36
N LYS A 110 -7.02 -7.18 21.18
CA LYS A 110 -8.36 -6.96 20.62
C LYS A 110 -8.87 -8.13 19.77
N GLY A 111 -8.09 -9.21 19.66
CA GLY A 111 -8.43 -10.36 18.82
C GLY A 111 -8.58 -9.97 17.35
N ILE A 112 -7.75 -9.05 16.87
CA ILE A 112 -7.59 -8.68 15.46
C ILE A 112 -6.29 -9.34 14.99
N SER A 113 -6.36 -10.14 13.94
CA SER A 113 -5.15 -10.75 13.36
C SER A 113 -4.40 -9.71 12.54
N PHE A 114 -3.11 -9.90 12.34
CA PHE A 114 -2.31 -9.03 11.48
C PHE A 114 -1.39 -9.84 10.58
N VAL A 115 -0.89 -9.22 9.52
CA VAL A 115 0.05 -9.83 8.57
C VAL A 115 1.05 -8.77 8.06
N GLY A 116 2.28 -9.18 7.81
CA GLY A 116 3.29 -8.32 7.18
C GLY A 116 4.07 -7.41 8.13
N ALA A 117 4.04 -7.66 9.44
CA ALA A 117 4.95 -7.04 10.40
C ALA A 117 5.40 -8.06 11.43
N GLY A 118 6.59 -7.87 12.00
CA GLY A 118 7.14 -8.81 12.97
C GLY A 118 8.27 -8.24 13.82
N THR A 119 8.64 -9.02 14.83
CA THR A 119 9.74 -8.71 15.76
C THR A 119 11.13 -8.85 15.12
N ASN A 120 11.20 -9.46 13.94
CA ASN A 120 12.36 -9.61 13.07
C ASN A 120 11.86 -10.03 11.68
N GLU A 121 12.78 -10.13 10.72
CA GLU A 121 12.48 -10.49 9.32
C GLU A 121 11.70 -11.82 9.20
N LYS A 122 12.12 -12.87 9.91
CA LYS A 122 11.47 -14.19 9.86
C LYS A 122 10.02 -14.11 10.36
N ASN A 123 9.78 -13.38 11.44
CA ASN A 123 8.45 -13.19 12.00
C ASN A 123 7.58 -12.31 11.08
N ALA A 124 8.14 -11.29 10.42
CA ALA A 124 7.41 -10.44 9.51
C ALA A 124 6.94 -11.19 8.24
N LYS A 125 7.75 -12.15 7.76
CA LYS A 125 7.45 -13.04 6.62
C LYS A 125 6.36 -14.07 6.89
N ALA A 126 5.92 -14.25 8.15
CA ALA A 126 4.95 -15.28 8.48
C ALA A 126 3.59 -15.01 7.78
N PRO A 127 3.08 -15.96 6.98
CA PRO A 127 1.77 -15.82 6.37
C PRO A 127 0.66 -15.95 7.42
N LEU A 128 -0.49 -15.35 7.12
CA LEU A 128 -1.72 -15.57 7.89
C LEU A 128 -2.64 -16.50 7.09
N ILE A 129 -3.20 -17.52 7.74
CA ILE A 129 -4.27 -18.36 7.16
C ILE A 129 -5.51 -18.21 8.05
N LYS A 130 -6.63 -17.82 7.46
CA LYS A 130 -7.94 -17.74 8.12
C LYS A 130 -8.91 -18.72 7.50
N ASN A 131 -9.63 -19.45 8.35
CA ASN A 131 -10.78 -20.20 7.89
C ASN A 131 -12.01 -19.28 7.83
N VAL A 132 -12.59 -19.11 6.64
CA VAL A 132 -13.80 -18.33 6.40
C VAL A 132 -14.87 -19.29 5.89
N ASN A 133 -15.80 -19.68 6.75
CA ASN A 133 -16.86 -20.65 6.47
C ASN A 133 -16.39 -21.92 5.71
N GLY A 134 -15.24 -22.47 6.10
CA GLY A 134 -14.64 -23.66 5.49
C GLY A 134 -13.61 -23.39 4.40
N TRP A 135 -13.46 -22.16 3.92
CA TRP A 135 -12.38 -21.74 3.01
C TRP A 135 -11.11 -21.42 3.79
N ASN A 136 -9.98 -22.02 3.44
CA ASN A 136 -8.68 -21.60 3.95
C ASN A 136 -8.14 -20.45 3.08
N VAL A 137 -8.26 -19.23 3.59
CA VAL A 137 -7.82 -18.01 2.91
C VAL A 137 -6.45 -17.60 3.45
N GLY A 138 -5.45 -17.60 2.58
CA GLY A 138 -4.08 -17.22 2.89
C GLY A 138 -3.82 -15.75 2.58
N PHE A 139 -3.02 -15.10 3.42
CA PHE A 139 -2.62 -13.71 3.29
C PHE A 139 -1.11 -13.59 3.37
N LEU A 140 -0.54 -12.84 2.44
CA LEU A 140 0.81 -12.29 2.52
C LEU A 140 0.71 -10.78 2.32
N ALA A 141 1.47 -10.04 3.11
CA ALA A 141 1.59 -8.60 2.93
C ALA A 141 3.07 -8.24 2.79
N TYR A 142 3.37 -7.36 1.83
CA TYR A 142 4.71 -6.92 1.50
C TYR A 142 4.75 -5.40 1.35
N ALA A 143 5.86 -4.79 1.74
CA ALA A 143 6.16 -3.39 1.47
C ALA A 143 7.40 -3.24 0.58
N GLU A 144 7.45 -2.18 -0.22
CA GLU A 144 8.71 -1.77 -0.83
C GLU A 144 9.74 -1.34 0.23
N HIS A 145 11.02 -1.49 -0.09
CA HIS A 145 12.12 -1.25 0.85
C HIS A 145 12.35 0.25 1.10
N GLU A 146 11.91 0.73 2.26
CA GLU A 146 12.20 2.08 2.77
C GLU A 146 12.84 2.02 4.17
N PHE A 147 12.40 2.85 5.14
CA PHE A 147 12.92 2.88 6.52
C PHE A 147 12.15 1.95 7.47
N ASN A 148 11.28 1.11 6.89
CA ASN A 148 10.17 0.43 7.54
C ASN A 148 10.41 -1.05 7.85
N TYR A 149 11.38 -1.68 7.20
CA TYR A 149 11.50 -3.14 7.17
C TYR A 149 12.06 -3.72 8.46
N ALA A 150 11.63 -4.94 8.78
CA ALA A 150 12.23 -5.76 9.82
C ALA A 150 13.58 -6.31 9.33
N SER A 151 14.55 -6.40 10.24
CA SER A 151 15.84 -7.07 10.00
C SER A 151 16.03 -8.21 11.00
N GLU A 152 17.24 -8.77 11.07
CA GLU A 152 17.60 -9.71 12.14
C GLU A 152 17.48 -9.09 13.54
N THR A 153 17.75 -7.78 13.68
CA THR A 153 17.87 -7.11 14.97
C THR A 153 16.82 -6.03 15.24
N ASN A 154 15.96 -5.71 14.26
CA ASN A 154 14.90 -4.73 14.45
C ASN A 154 13.54 -5.22 13.96
N MET A 155 12.49 -4.72 14.61
CA MET A 155 11.11 -4.95 14.20
C MET A 155 10.75 -4.10 12.97
N GLY A 156 9.71 -4.50 12.23
CA GLY A 156 9.24 -3.74 11.08
C GLY A 156 8.34 -4.52 10.13
N ALA A 157 8.14 -3.94 8.95
CA ALA A 157 7.38 -4.51 7.84
C ALA A 157 8.10 -5.71 7.19
N ASN A 158 7.32 -6.62 6.62
CA ASN A 158 7.80 -7.61 5.67
C ASN A 158 8.15 -6.93 4.35
N ALA A 159 9.42 -6.92 3.97
CA ALA A 159 9.85 -6.32 2.72
C ALA A 159 9.64 -7.28 1.55
N PHE A 160 9.31 -6.73 0.38
CA PHE A 160 9.26 -7.51 -0.84
C PHE A 160 10.66 -7.86 -1.33
N ASP A 161 10.94 -9.16 -1.44
CA ASP A 161 12.20 -9.70 -1.91
C ASP A 161 12.00 -10.43 -3.24
N LEU A 162 12.67 -9.95 -4.28
CA LEU A 162 12.56 -10.50 -5.65
C LEU A 162 13.04 -11.95 -5.76
N TYR A 163 13.86 -12.42 -4.82
CA TYR A 163 14.40 -13.77 -4.81
C TYR A 163 13.52 -14.74 -4.03
N TYR A 164 12.92 -14.31 -2.91
CA TYR A 164 12.22 -15.22 -1.99
C TYR A 164 10.70 -15.06 -1.97
N SER A 165 10.15 -13.85 -2.17
CA SER A 165 8.71 -13.61 -1.98
C SER A 165 7.83 -14.43 -2.93
N PHE A 166 8.31 -14.74 -4.12
CA PHE A 166 7.58 -15.62 -5.05
C PHE A 166 7.50 -17.07 -4.56
N ASP A 167 8.54 -17.56 -3.89
CA ASP A 167 8.55 -18.91 -3.34
C ASP A 167 7.67 -19.00 -2.08
N GLU A 168 7.60 -17.94 -1.29
CA GLU A 168 6.68 -17.81 -0.16
C GLU A 168 5.21 -17.89 -0.62
N ILE A 169 4.83 -17.16 -1.67
CA ILE A 169 3.49 -17.23 -2.27
C ILE A 169 3.18 -18.66 -2.73
N ARG A 170 4.14 -19.32 -3.39
CA ARG A 170 3.99 -20.70 -3.87
C ARG A 170 3.82 -21.69 -2.72
N ALA A 171 4.55 -21.49 -1.62
CA ALA A 171 4.44 -22.32 -0.43
C ALA A 171 3.08 -22.13 0.27
N LEU A 172 2.57 -20.89 0.32
CA LEU A 172 1.28 -20.57 0.90
C LEU A 172 0.12 -21.18 0.09
N LYS A 173 0.16 -21.07 -1.24
CA LYS A 173 -0.92 -21.62 -2.10
C LYS A 173 -1.15 -23.11 -1.91
N ARG A 174 -0.14 -23.89 -1.53
CA ARG A 174 -0.30 -25.34 -1.23
C ARG A 174 -1.16 -25.64 -0.01
N GLN A 175 -1.40 -24.64 0.84
CA GLN A 175 -2.12 -24.78 2.12
C GLN A 175 -3.48 -24.06 2.10
N CYS A 176 -3.77 -23.32 1.03
CA CYS A 176 -4.91 -22.40 0.97
C CYS A 176 -5.75 -22.64 -0.28
N ASP A 177 -7.05 -22.43 -0.14
CA ASP A 177 -7.99 -22.43 -1.25
C ASP A 177 -7.84 -21.14 -2.08
N TYR A 178 -7.64 -20.02 -1.38
CA TYR A 178 -7.54 -18.69 -1.97
C TYR A 178 -6.39 -17.90 -1.31
N VAL A 179 -5.52 -17.26 -2.09
CA VAL A 179 -4.35 -16.51 -1.63
C VAL A 179 -4.46 -15.05 -2.04
N ILE A 180 -4.42 -14.18 -1.04
CA ILE A 180 -4.50 -12.72 -1.16
C ILE A 180 -3.12 -12.14 -0.86
N VAL A 181 -2.56 -11.40 -1.81
CA VAL A 181 -1.33 -10.63 -1.62
C VAL A 181 -1.68 -9.14 -1.49
N LEU A 182 -1.36 -8.56 -0.34
CA LEU A 182 -1.42 -7.12 -0.08
C LEU A 182 -0.02 -6.54 -0.37
N TYR A 183 0.12 -5.82 -1.47
CA TYR A 183 1.41 -5.26 -1.89
C TYR A 183 1.41 -3.74 -1.70
N HIS A 184 2.08 -3.26 -0.68
CA HIS A 184 2.21 -1.83 -0.41
C HIS A 184 3.42 -1.27 -1.18
N GLY A 185 3.16 -0.75 -2.38
CA GLY A 185 4.20 -0.26 -3.27
C GLY A 185 3.65 0.27 -4.59
N GLY A 186 4.52 0.96 -5.32
CA GLY A 186 4.14 1.79 -6.47
C GLY A 186 4.50 3.25 -6.24
N ILE A 187 4.01 4.14 -7.10
CA ILE A 187 4.33 5.57 -6.98
C ILE A 187 3.07 6.34 -6.61
N GLU A 188 3.15 7.13 -5.54
CA GLU A 188 2.06 8.01 -5.11
C GLU A 188 1.50 8.85 -6.27
N TYR A 189 0.17 8.94 -6.33
CA TYR A 189 -0.60 9.69 -7.31
C TYR A 189 -0.49 9.22 -8.76
N TYR A 190 0.15 8.07 -9.02
CA TYR A 190 0.21 7.48 -10.37
C TYR A 190 -0.84 6.37 -10.52
N GLN A 191 -1.86 6.61 -11.34
CA GLN A 191 -3.02 5.71 -11.50
C GLN A 191 -2.80 4.53 -12.46
N TYR A 192 -1.59 4.38 -13.00
CA TYR A 192 -1.19 3.26 -13.85
C TYR A 192 0.00 2.54 -13.20
N PRO A 193 0.23 1.25 -13.48
CA PRO A 193 1.45 0.59 -13.01
C PRO A 193 2.68 1.08 -13.77
N SER A 194 3.81 1.14 -13.10
CA SER A 194 5.10 1.13 -13.79
C SER A 194 5.30 -0.23 -14.48
N PRO A 195 6.16 -0.34 -15.51
CA PRO A 195 6.46 -1.62 -16.14
C PRO A 195 6.92 -2.69 -15.14
N ASP A 196 7.73 -2.30 -14.14
CA ASP A 196 8.24 -3.23 -13.13
C ASP A 196 7.17 -3.60 -12.10
N LEU A 197 6.27 -2.68 -11.71
CA LEU A 197 5.14 -3.03 -10.84
C LEU A 197 4.22 -4.05 -11.53
N GLN A 198 3.86 -3.83 -12.79
CA GLN A 198 3.06 -4.79 -13.57
C GLN A 198 3.77 -6.15 -13.68
N LYS A 199 5.08 -6.15 -13.96
CA LYS A 199 5.87 -7.38 -14.03
C LYS A 199 5.89 -8.13 -12.69
N LYS A 200 6.14 -7.44 -11.58
CA LYS A 200 6.16 -8.03 -10.22
C LYS A 200 4.80 -8.61 -9.85
N SER A 201 3.71 -7.86 -10.04
CA SER A 201 2.35 -8.31 -9.69
C SER A 201 1.89 -9.50 -10.55
N ARG A 202 2.18 -9.50 -11.85
CA ARG A 202 1.94 -10.68 -12.71
C ARG A 202 2.71 -11.90 -12.21
N ARG A 203 3.97 -11.73 -11.80
CA ARG A 203 4.78 -12.82 -11.26
C ARG A 203 4.26 -13.36 -9.92
N MET A 204 3.61 -12.52 -9.10
CA MET A 204 2.92 -12.98 -7.88
C MET A 204 1.74 -13.89 -8.23
N ILE A 205 0.94 -13.54 -9.25
CA ILE A 205 -0.15 -14.40 -9.75
C ILE A 205 0.40 -15.74 -10.27
N GLU A 206 1.44 -15.70 -11.11
CA GLU A 206 2.12 -16.92 -11.60
C GLU A 206 2.66 -17.81 -10.47
N SER A 207 2.96 -17.21 -9.32
CA SER A 207 3.49 -17.91 -8.16
C SER A 207 2.40 -18.53 -7.27
N GLY A 208 1.13 -18.25 -7.54
CA GLY A 208 -0.01 -18.86 -6.87
C GLY A 208 -0.94 -17.90 -6.14
N ALA A 209 -0.71 -16.57 -6.22
CA ALA A 209 -1.69 -15.60 -5.71
C ALA A 209 -2.95 -15.61 -6.59
N ASP A 210 -4.12 -15.63 -5.97
CA ASP A 210 -5.39 -15.50 -6.70
C ASP A 210 -5.76 -14.02 -6.92
N ILE A 211 -5.33 -13.15 -5.99
CA ILE A 211 -5.45 -11.71 -6.11
C ILE A 211 -4.23 -10.97 -5.54
N VAL A 212 -3.81 -9.91 -6.24
CA VAL A 212 -2.79 -8.96 -5.79
C VAL A 212 -3.41 -7.58 -5.68
N LEU A 213 -3.42 -7.00 -4.48
CA LEU A 213 -3.94 -5.66 -4.22
C LEU A 213 -2.77 -4.72 -3.93
N CYS A 214 -2.49 -3.82 -4.88
CA CYS A 214 -1.50 -2.78 -4.68
C CYS A 214 -2.11 -1.62 -3.87
N GLN A 215 -1.45 -1.30 -2.76
CA GLN A 215 -1.72 -0.20 -1.83
C GLN A 215 -0.53 0.77 -1.87
N HIS A 216 -0.55 1.92 -1.17
CA HIS A 216 0.47 3.00 -1.19
C HIS A 216 0.21 4.17 -2.16
N SER A 217 -0.33 3.91 -3.36
CA SER A 217 -0.40 4.98 -4.38
C SER A 217 -1.31 6.15 -4.00
N HIS A 218 -2.12 6.02 -2.93
CA HIS A 218 -3.13 6.97 -2.46
C HIS A 218 -4.11 7.43 -3.56
N CYS A 219 -4.27 6.64 -4.62
CA CYS A 219 -5.23 6.87 -5.67
C CYS A 219 -5.74 5.57 -6.27
N VAL A 220 -6.98 5.59 -6.74
CA VAL A 220 -7.54 4.44 -7.46
C VAL A 220 -6.84 4.28 -8.81
N GLY A 221 -6.18 3.14 -8.99
CA GLY A 221 -5.46 2.77 -10.20
C GLY A 221 -6.37 2.11 -11.24
N CYS A 222 -6.01 0.89 -11.62
CA CYS A 222 -6.67 0.07 -12.61
C CYS A 222 -6.61 -1.43 -12.27
N GLU A 223 -7.51 -2.21 -12.86
CA GLU A 223 -7.55 -3.66 -12.75
C GLU A 223 -6.86 -4.31 -13.95
N GLU A 224 -6.21 -5.44 -13.70
CA GLU A 224 -5.82 -6.40 -14.72
C GLU A 224 -6.28 -7.81 -14.32
N LYS A 225 -6.99 -8.50 -15.22
CA LYS A 225 -7.15 -9.96 -15.15
C LYS A 225 -5.96 -10.61 -15.84
N TYR A 226 -5.22 -11.45 -15.13
CA TYR A 226 -4.02 -12.10 -15.65
C TYR A 226 -3.97 -13.57 -15.22
N GLN A 227 -3.90 -14.50 -16.18
CA GLN A 227 -3.85 -15.95 -15.94
C GLN A 227 -4.88 -16.47 -14.91
N GLY A 228 -6.11 -15.95 -14.95
CA GLY A 228 -7.18 -16.33 -14.01
C GLY A 228 -7.14 -15.62 -12.65
N GLY A 229 -6.05 -14.93 -12.32
CA GLY A 229 -5.94 -14.06 -11.15
C GLY A 229 -6.36 -12.61 -11.42
N THR A 230 -6.55 -11.85 -10.35
CA THR A 230 -6.89 -10.42 -10.39
C THR A 230 -5.77 -9.56 -9.81
N ILE A 231 -5.42 -8.47 -10.47
CA ILE A 231 -4.44 -7.49 -9.97
C ILE A 231 -5.11 -6.12 -9.93
N LEU A 232 -5.07 -5.44 -8.79
CA LEU A 232 -5.50 -4.05 -8.66
C LEU A 232 -4.27 -3.18 -8.39
N TYR A 233 -3.91 -2.29 -9.33
CA TYR A 233 -2.69 -1.46 -9.25
C TYR A 233 -2.85 -0.15 -8.45
N GLY A 234 -3.74 -0.15 -7.46
CA GLY A 234 -4.00 1.03 -6.62
C GLY A 234 -5.41 1.01 -6.09
N GLN A 235 -5.56 0.75 -4.80
CA GLN A 235 -6.86 0.73 -4.13
C GLN A 235 -7.35 2.12 -3.70
N GLY A 236 -6.43 3.07 -3.52
CA GLY A 236 -6.72 4.39 -2.98
C GLY A 236 -6.97 4.38 -1.46
N ASN A 237 -7.34 5.55 -0.95
CA ASN A 237 -7.52 5.76 0.49
C ASN A 237 -8.90 5.29 0.96
N THR A 238 -8.94 4.55 2.07
CA THR A 238 -10.21 4.34 2.80
C THR A 238 -10.36 5.38 3.91
N LEU A 239 -9.30 5.64 4.68
CA LEU A 239 -9.32 6.64 5.74
C LEU A 239 -7.98 7.39 5.78
N PHE A 240 -7.90 8.56 5.16
CA PHE A 240 -6.67 9.42 5.19
C PHE A 240 -6.99 10.91 5.35
N GLY A 241 -8.27 11.26 5.49
CA GLY A 241 -8.74 12.65 5.50
C GLY A 241 -8.90 13.25 4.10
N TYR A 242 -9.65 14.35 4.04
CA TYR A 242 -9.97 15.03 2.79
C TYR A 242 -8.88 16.00 2.36
N LYS A 243 -8.52 15.98 1.07
CA LYS A 243 -7.57 16.90 0.46
C LYS A 243 -8.26 17.78 -0.58
N SER A 244 -8.31 19.09 -0.31
CA SER A 244 -8.86 20.07 -1.24
C SER A 244 -8.16 20.02 -2.60
N ASN A 245 -8.94 20.15 -3.68
CA ASN A 245 -8.47 20.15 -5.07
C ASN A 245 -7.75 18.85 -5.51
N SER A 246 -8.04 17.72 -4.85
CA SER A 246 -7.45 16.43 -5.23
C SER A 246 -8.52 15.33 -5.29
N GLN A 247 -9.18 15.18 -6.44
CA GLN A 247 -10.17 14.12 -6.65
C GLN A 247 -9.54 12.74 -6.44
N THR A 248 -8.36 12.50 -7.00
CA THR A 248 -7.68 11.19 -6.95
C THR A 248 -7.31 10.76 -5.54
N TRP A 249 -6.96 11.69 -4.65
CA TRP A 249 -6.69 11.42 -3.24
C TRP A 249 -7.95 11.08 -2.45
N ASN A 250 -9.05 11.75 -2.78
CA ASN A 250 -10.31 11.61 -2.07
C ASN A 250 -11.14 10.44 -2.57
N GLU A 251 -10.71 9.70 -3.59
CA GLU A 251 -11.39 8.52 -4.13
C GLU A 251 -10.67 7.24 -3.68
N GLY A 252 -11.44 6.21 -3.34
CA GLY A 252 -10.93 4.89 -2.97
C GLY A 252 -11.85 3.76 -3.46
N LEU A 253 -11.40 2.52 -3.27
CA LEU A 253 -12.18 1.31 -3.53
C LEU A 253 -12.20 0.40 -2.31
N LEU A 254 -13.39 -0.08 -1.95
CA LEU A 254 -13.51 -1.34 -1.22
C LEU A 254 -13.50 -2.47 -2.25
N VAL A 255 -12.74 -3.52 -1.96
CA VAL A 255 -12.65 -4.71 -2.82
C VAL A 255 -13.44 -5.82 -2.14
N ARG A 256 -14.50 -6.30 -2.81
CA ARG A 256 -15.29 -7.43 -2.33
C ARG A 256 -14.90 -8.68 -3.11
N ILE A 257 -14.62 -9.77 -2.40
CA ILE A 257 -14.31 -11.08 -2.97
C ILE A 257 -15.38 -12.05 -2.46
N ASN A 258 -16.20 -12.54 -3.37
CA ASN A 258 -17.21 -13.56 -3.09
C ASN A 258 -16.64 -14.93 -3.47
N LEU A 259 -16.41 -15.78 -2.48
CA LEU A 259 -15.96 -17.16 -2.63
C LEU A 259 -17.18 -18.08 -2.67
N SER A 260 -17.28 -18.91 -3.70
CA SER A 260 -18.28 -19.98 -3.80
C SER A 260 -17.66 -21.21 -4.46
N ASP A 261 -18.29 -22.38 -4.30
CA ASP A 261 -17.82 -23.62 -4.92
C ASP A 261 -17.91 -23.59 -6.46
N ARG A 262 -18.65 -22.64 -7.04
CA ARG A 262 -18.83 -22.50 -8.50
C ARG A 262 -17.86 -21.50 -9.10
N GLU A 263 -17.81 -20.30 -8.55
CA GLU A 263 -17.06 -19.18 -9.10
C GLU A 263 -16.62 -18.23 -7.99
N THR A 264 -15.40 -17.69 -8.13
CA THR A 264 -14.96 -16.55 -7.32
C THR A 264 -15.18 -15.27 -8.09
N ASN A 265 -15.89 -14.31 -7.49
CA ASN A 265 -16.15 -13.01 -8.09
C ASN A 265 -15.46 -11.89 -7.29
N VAL A 266 -14.76 -11.00 -8.00
CA VAL A 266 -14.17 -9.79 -7.42
C VAL A 266 -14.96 -8.59 -7.93
N SER A 267 -15.46 -7.75 -7.01
CA SER A 267 -16.18 -6.53 -7.33
C SER A 267 -15.65 -5.34 -6.52
N TYR A 268 -15.95 -4.14 -7.01
CA TYR A 268 -15.40 -2.89 -6.50
C TYR A 268 -16.52 -1.97 -6.06
N ILE A 269 -16.40 -1.41 -4.85
CA ILE A 269 -17.35 -0.45 -4.30
C ILE A 269 -16.61 0.89 -4.15
N PRO A 270 -16.92 1.88 -5.01
CA PRO A 270 -16.28 3.19 -4.94
C PRO A 270 -16.67 3.96 -3.67
N ILE A 271 -15.67 4.57 -3.03
CA ILE A 271 -15.81 5.37 -1.81
C ILE A 271 -15.15 6.73 -1.99
N LYS A 272 -15.53 7.69 -1.15
CA LYS A 272 -14.94 9.03 -1.12
C LYS A 272 -14.67 9.53 0.29
N ALA A 273 -13.57 10.26 0.46
CA ALA A 273 -13.36 11.10 1.63
C ALA A 273 -14.31 12.30 1.60
N THR A 274 -14.93 12.61 2.72
CA THR A 274 -15.84 13.75 2.86
C THR A 274 -15.10 14.96 3.44
N LYS A 275 -15.57 16.17 3.15
CA LYS A 275 -15.02 17.42 3.70
C LYS A 275 -15.09 17.50 5.23
N THR A 276 -15.91 16.67 5.86
CA THR A 276 -16.09 16.60 7.32
C THR A 276 -15.16 15.58 7.98
N ASN A 277 -14.05 15.21 7.33
CA ASN A 277 -13.11 14.20 7.80
C ASN A 277 -13.82 12.87 8.12
N ALA A 278 -14.58 12.36 7.15
CA ALA A 278 -15.16 11.02 7.17
C ALA A 278 -14.92 10.32 5.83
N VAL A 279 -15.38 9.07 5.72
CA VAL A 279 -15.50 8.34 4.45
C VAL A 279 -16.94 7.96 4.22
N ASP A 280 -17.39 7.99 2.97
CA ASP A 280 -18.73 7.56 2.57
C ASP A 280 -18.67 6.85 1.22
N LEU A 281 -19.75 6.13 0.86
CA LEU A 281 -19.88 5.59 -0.49
C LEU A 281 -19.89 6.74 -1.51
N LEU A 282 -19.38 6.47 -2.71
CA LEU A 282 -19.54 7.40 -3.82
C LEU A 282 -21.03 7.51 -4.16
N ASP A 283 -21.50 8.70 -4.57
CA ASP A 283 -22.94 8.89 -4.86
C ASP A 283 -23.29 8.22 -6.19
N ASP A 284 -24.49 7.61 -6.29
CA ASP A 284 -24.95 6.85 -7.47
C ASP A 284 -24.78 7.63 -8.78
N SER A 285 -25.02 8.95 -8.75
CA SER A 285 -24.86 9.84 -9.91
C SER A 285 -23.43 9.97 -10.44
N THR A 286 -22.43 9.57 -9.65
CA THR A 286 -21.00 9.68 -9.96
C THR A 286 -20.29 8.33 -10.08
N VAL A 287 -20.95 7.24 -9.66
CA VAL A 287 -20.40 5.87 -9.76
C VAL A 287 -20.12 5.48 -11.20
N ASP A 288 -21.02 5.79 -12.13
CA ASP A 288 -20.85 5.44 -13.54
C ASP A 288 -19.63 6.13 -14.18
N ASP A 289 -19.41 7.42 -13.90
CA ASP A 289 -18.22 8.13 -14.38
C ASP A 289 -16.94 7.54 -13.77
N PHE A 290 -16.95 7.28 -12.46
CA PHE A 290 -15.84 6.66 -11.77
C PHE A 290 -15.48 5.31 -12.39
N MET A 291 -16.47 4.43 -12.58
CA MET A 291 -16.27 3.10 -13.15
C MET A 291 -15.85 3.18 -14.61
N LYS A 292 -16.36 4.15 -15.38
CA LYS A 292 -15.91 4.40 -16.77
C LYS A 292 -14.44 4.82 -16.82
N ARG A 293 -13.99 5.71 -15.92
CA ARG A 293 -12.57 6.10 -15.81
C ARG A 293 -11.70 4.92 -15.38
N PHE A 294 -12.14 4.15 -14.40
CA PHE A 294 -11.46 2.95 -13.91
C PHE A 294 -11.30 1.90 -15.02
N ASN A 295 -12.40 1.48 -15.65
CA ASN A 295 -12.41 0.49 -16.73
C ASN A 295 -11.61 0.94 -17.95
N LYS A 296 -11.65 2.24 -18.28
CA LYS A 296 -10.80 2.80 -19.35
C LYS A 296 -9.31 2.55 -19.06
N ARG A 297 -8.85 2.84 -17.84
CA ARG A 297 -7.45 2.59 -17.46
C ARG A 297 -7.13 1.10 -17.49
N SER A 298 -8.03 0.25 -16.98
CA SER A 298 -7.89 -1.21 -17.02
C SER A 298 -7.70 -1.75 -18.44
N THR A 299 -8.48 -1.27 -19.42
CA THR A 299 -8.30 -1.66 -20.83
C THR A 299 -7.00 -1.14 -21.43
N GLN A 300 -6.57 0.08 -21.08
CA GLN A 300 -5.35 0.68 -21.64
C GLN A 300 -4.07 -0.08 -21.24
N ILE A 301 -4.01 -0.59 -20.00
CA ILE A 301 -2.80 -1.28 -19.50
C ILE A 301 -2.58 -2.68 -20.09
N LEU A 302 -3.56 -3.21 -20.84
CA LEU A 302 -3.40 -4.44 -21.61
C LEU A 302 -2.45 -4.23 -22.81
N ASN A 303 -2.28 -2.99 -23.27
CA ASN A 303 -1.31 -2.64 -24.29
C ASN A 303 0.06 -2.29 -23.66
N SER A 304 1.05 -3.16 -23.87
CA SER A 304 2.40 -2.97 -23.32
C SER A 304 3.10 -1.69 -23.80
N SER A 305 2.80 -1.20 -25.00
CA SER A 305 3.34 0.07 -25.51
C SER A 305 2.76 1.25 -24.74
N PHE A 306 1.44 1.23 -24.45
CA PHE A 306 0.79 2.25 -23.64
C PHE A 306 1.41 2.33 -22.24
N VAL A 307 1.64 1.19 -21.58
CA VAL A 307 2.26 1.16 -20.24
C VAL A 307 3.65 1.84 -20.27
N LYS A 308 4.48 1.51 -21.27
CA LYS A 308 5.81 2.11 -21.44
C LYS A 308 5.76 3.63 -21.72
N GLU A 309 4.84 4.07 -22.57
CA GLU A 309 4.67 5.47 -22.93
C GLU A 309 4.10 6.31 -21.79
N SER A 310 3.07 5.80 -21.11
CA SER A 310 2.49 6.41 -19.90
C SER A 310 3.55 6.56 -18.82
N TRP A 311 4.36 5.52 -18.59
CA TRP A 311 5.46 5.57 -17.63
C TRP A 311 6.51 6.60 -18.01
N LYS A 312 6.92 6.65 -19.29
CA LYS A 312 7.88 7.66 -19.77
C LYS A 312 7.35 9.08 -19.56
N SER A 313 6.07 9.33 -19.85
CA SER A 313 5.41 10.62 -19.63
C SER A 313 5.37 10.99 -18.14
N PHE A 314 5.03 10.01 -17.28
CA PHE A 314 5.07 10.19 -15.84
C PHE A 314 6.49 10.55 -15.35
N CYS A 315 7.51 9.79 -15.77
CA CYS A 315 8.90 10.07 -15.43
C CYS A 315 9.30 11.49 -15.86
N GLN A 316 8.91 11.93 -17.06
CA GLN A 316 9.13 13.30 -17.55
C GLN A 316 8.55 14.36 -16.62
N SER A 317 7.34 14.15 -16.09
CA SER A 317 6.72 15.06 -15.12
C SER A 317 7.46 15.14 -13.77
N LYS A 318 8.19 14.09 -13.40
CA LYS A 318 8.89 13.97 -12.10
C LYS A 318 10.38 14.32 -12.16
N GLN A 319 10.98 14.46 -13.34
CA GLN A 319 12.44 14.71 -13.50
C GLN A 319 12.93 15.91 -12.71
N ALA A 320 12.13 16.99 -12.70
CA ALA A 320 12.46 18.24 -12.03
C ALA A 320 12.53 18.11 -10.49
N GLU A 321 11.99 17.02 -9.96
CA GLU A 321 11.94 16.70 -8.54
C GLU A 321 12.95 15.61 -8.18
N TYR A 322 12.92 14.49 -8.90
CA TYR A 322 13.72 13.30 -8.55
C TYR A 322 15.21 13.50 -8.84
N LEU A 323 15.57 14.18 -9.94
CA LEU A 323 16.97 14.38 -10.30
C LEU A 323 17.70 15.31 -9.32
N PRO A 324 17.18 16.47 -8.89
CA PRO A 324 17.85 17.25 -7.84
C PRO A 324 18.06 16.46 -6.54
N MET A 325 17.05 15.69 -6.10
CA MET A 325 17.11 14.91 -4.86
C MET A 325 18.22 13.86 -4.87
N LEU A 326 18.52 13.26 -6.02
CA LEU A 326 19.55 12.25 -6.17
C LEU A 326 20.97 12.74 -5.81
N PHE A 327 21.23 14.05 -5.89
CA PHE A 327 22.49 14.66 -5.45
C PHE A 327 22.40 15.33 -4.07
N GLY A 328 21.38 14.98 -3.27
CA GLY A 328 21.19 15.56 -1.93
C GLY A 328 20.78 17.03 -1.95
N HIS A 329 20.33 17.56 -3.10
CA HIS A 329 19.89 18.94 -3.17
C HIS A 329 18.51 19.09 -2.55
N GLY A 330 18.41 19.97 -1.55
CA GLY A 330 17.19 20.19 -0.78
C GLY A 330 16.04 20.83 -1.58
N ARG A 331 14.92 21.02 -0.87
CA ARG A 331 13.66 21.56 -1.41
C ARG A 331 13.81 22.89 -2.15
N VAL A 332 14.74 23.74 -1.72
CA VAL A 332 15.03 25.05 -2.36
C VAL A 332 15.55 24.86 -3.79
N VAL A 333 16.57 24.02 -3.98
CA VAL A 333 17.13 23.75 -5.31
C VAL A 333 16.09 23.11 -6.21
N THR A 334 15.28 22.19 -5.68
CA THR A 334 14.16 21.57 -6.40
C THR A 334 13.14 22.63 -6.85
N ALA A 335 12.73 23.54 -5.97
CA ALA A 335 11.77 24.59 -6.28
C ALA A 335 12.30 25.56 -7.34
N ILE A 336 13.57 25.96 -7.26
CA ILE A 336 14.21 26.81 -8.28
C ILE A 336 14.28 26.05 -9.60
N ASN A 337 14.73 24.79 -9.60
CA ASN A 337 14.85 23.98 -10.81
C ASN A 337 13.52 23.82 -11.55
N LYS A 338 12.40 23.66 -10.82
CA LYS A 338 11.03 23.66 -11.38
C LYS A 338 10.71 25.00 -12.06
N ARG A 339 11.06 26.15 -11.46
CA ARG A 339 10.79 27.49 -12.02
C ARG A 339 11.62 27.81 -13.25
N VAL A 340 12.87 27.34 -13.30
CA VAL A 340 13.78 27.59 -14.44
C VAL A 340 13.73 26.48 -15.49
N ASN A 341 12.64 25.72 -15.57
CA ASN A 341 12.42 24.66 -16.55
C ASN A 341 13.64 23.72 -16.74
N ASN A 342 14.15 23.19 -15.63
CA ASN A 342 15.23 22.21 -15.59
C ASN A 342 16.63 22.72 -16.03
N ILE A 343 16.86 24.04 -16.10
CA ILE A 343 18.18 24.58 -16.47
C ILE A 343 19.27 24.16 -15.46
N ILE A 344 18.96 24.18 -14.16
CA ILE A 344 19.91 23.82 -13.10
C ILE A 344 20.35 22.36 -13.25
N ILE A 345 19.41 21.42 -13.44
CA ILE A 345 19.79 20.02 -13.64
C ILE A 345 20.57 19.83 -14.93
N LYS A 346 20.25 20.52 -16.04
CA LYS A 346 21.02 20.40 -17.29
C LYS A 346 22.50 20.80 -17.12
N PHE A 347 22.78 21.73 -16.21
CA PHE A 347 24.15 22.12 -15.85
C PHE A 347 24.86 21.05 -15.01
N PHE A 348 24.22 20.53 -13.97
CA PHE A 348 24.82 19.51 -13.09
C PHE A 348 24.90 18.12 -13.75
N TYR A 349 23.95 17.79 -14.63
CA TYR A 349 23.77 16.50 -15.30
C TYR A 349 24.18 16.55 -16.78
N SER A 350 25.47 16.77 -17.03
CA SER A 350 26.01 16.57 -18.38
C SER A 350 25.78 15.13 -18.86
N ASN A 351 25.71 14.91 -20.18
CA ASN A 351 25.51 13.58 -20.77
C ASN A 351 26.45 12.51 -20.20
N ARG A 352 27.70 12.88 -19.87
CA ARG A 352 28.66 11.98 -19.22
C ARG A 352 28.25 11.64 -17.79
N ARG A 353 27.93 12.63 -16.95
CA ARG A 353 27.53 12.43 -15.55
C ARG A 353 26.24 11.64 -15.44
N THR A 354 25.25 11.94 -16.28
CA THR A 354 23.98 11.19 -16.33
C THR A 354 24.21 9.72 -16.65
N ARG A 355 25.09 9.40 -17.61
CA ARG A 355 25.44 7.99 -17.89
C ARG A 355 26.11 7.29 -16.71
N VAL A 356 27.02 7.97 -16.01
CA VAL A 356 27.68 7.41 -14.82
C VAL A 356 26.66 7.14 -13.72
N VAL A 357 25.86 8.14 -13.34
CA VAL A 357 24.84 8.02 -12.29
C VAL A 357 23.82 6.94 -12.65
N HIS A 358 23.33 6.92 -13.89
CA HIS A 358 22.42 5.87 -14.36
C HIS A 358 23.07 4.48 -14.28
N ASN A 359 24.36 4.36 -14.61
CA ASN A 359 25.06 3.08 -14.49
C ASN A 359 25.22 2.62 -13.04
N LEU A 360 25.51 3.55 -12.12
CA LEU A 360 25.60 3.27 -10.69
C LEU A 360 24.26 2.80 -10.11
N ILE A 361 23.13 3.30 -10.61
CA ILE A 361 21.81 2.91 -10.14
C ILE A 361 21.33 1.60 -10.77
N ARG A 362 21.52 1.41 -12.08
CA ARG A 362 20.94 0.27 -12.82
C ARG A 362 21.73 -1.03 -12.71
N CYS A 363 23.05 -0.94 -12.48
CA CYS A 363 23.90 -2.11 -12.38
C CYS A 363 23.85 -2.62 -10.94
N GLU A 364 23.40 -3.85 -10.74
CA GLU A 364 23.17 -4.45 -9.43
C GLU A 364 24.40 -4.32 -8.51
N ALA A 365 25.57 -4.73 -8.99
CA ALA A 365 26.82 -4.66 -8.23
C ALA A 365 27.21 -3.22 -7.86
N HIS A 366 27.04 -2.26 -8.77
CA HIS A 366 27.33 -0.86 -8.45
C HIS A 366 26.30 -0.26 -7.49
N ASN A 367 25.02 -0.62 -7.64
CA ASN A 367 23.95 -0.17 -6.77
C ASN A 367 24.18 -0.65 -5.34
N GLU A 368 24.57 -1.91 -5.17
CA GLU A 368 24.92 -2.50 -3.88
C GLU A 368 26.08 -1.76 -3.21
N VAL A 369 27.15 -1.44 -3.96
CA VAL A 369 28.28 -0.64 -3.45
C VAL A 369 27.81 0.75 -3.01
N VAL A 370 26.97 1.42 -3.81
CA VAL A 370 26.45 2.76 -3.48
C VAL A 370 25.55 2.72 -2.24
N GLN A 371 24.62 1.76 -2.17
CA GLN A 371 23.74 1.61 -1.01
C GLN A 371 24.54 1.32 0.27
N THR A 372 25.52 0.41 0.21
CA THR A 372 26.38 0.07 1.35
C THR A 372 27.19 1.28 1.82
N SER A 373 27.76 2.03 0.87
CA SER A 373 28.51 3.26 1.17
C SER A 373 27.65 4.32 1.84
N LEU A 374 26.40 4.51 1.37
CA LEU A 374 25.45 5.48 1.94
C LEU A 374 24.97 5.06 3.33
N ARG A 375 24.75 3.76 3.57
CA ARG A 375 24.38 3.25 4.90
C ARG A 375 25.48 3.52 5.92
N ASN A 376 26.74 3.25 5.57
CA ASN A 376 27.88 3.53 6.45
C ASN A 376 28.01 5.02 6.74
N PHE A 377 27.87 5.87 5.71
CA PHE A 377 27.92 7.32 5.88
C PHE A 377 26.84 7.86 6.83
N ASN A 378 25.64 7.27 6.82
CA ASN A 378 24.56 7.67 7.72
C ASN A 378 24.66 7.04 9.12
N ALA A 379 25.45 5.98 9.31
CA ALA A 379 25.69 5.41 10.63
C ALA A 379 26.75 6.21 11.41
N ASP A 380 27.66 6.87 10.69
CA ASP A 380 28.74 7.68 11.25
C ASP A 380 28.34 9.14 11.57
N ASN A 381 27.13 9.56 11.18
CA ASN A 381 26.55 10.89 11.41
C ASN A 381 25.25 10.80 12.21
#